data_AF-A0A399SPR6-F1
#
_entry.id   AF-A0A399SPR6-F1
#
_cell.length_a   1.000
_cell.length_b   1.000
_cell.length_c   1.000
_cell.angle_alpha   90.00
_cell.angle_beta   90.00
_cell.angle_gamma   90.00
#
_symmetry.space_group_name_H-M   'P 1'
#
loop_
_entity.id
_entity.type
_entity.pdbx_description
1 polymer ?
#
loop_
_entity_poly.entity_id
_entity_poly.type
_entity_poly.pdbx_seq_one_letter_code
_entity_poly.pdbx_strand_id
1 'polypeptide(L)'
;MPAGATGVALVEVDGPADELPLAHPAGVELRWIHRSRVPGTVPGALLVAAVSALEQPDGEVEVFAHGERGAMKELRALLQDGWGIDRRALSLSAYWALGRAEDRFQAEKREPVGAIFAD
;
A
#
# COMPACT_ATOMS: atom_id res chain seq x y z
N MET A 1 3.16 16.95 -1.04
CA MET A 1 2.17 16.97 -2.14
C MET A 1 1.74 18.40 -2.41
N PRO A 2 1.34 18.75 -3.65
CA PRO A 2 0.73 20.04 -3.96
C PRO A 2 -0.56 20.27 -3.15
N ALA A 3 -0.88 21.52 -2.84
CA ALA A 3 -2.07 21.87 -2.04
C ALA A 3 -3.40 21.52 -2.76
N GLY A 4 -3.40 21.48 -4.09
CA GLY A 4 -4.57 21.12 -4.91
C GLY A 4 -4.68 19.63 -5.22
N ALA A 5 -3.85 18.77 -4.61
CA ALA A 5 -3.93 17.33 -4.87
C ALA A 5 -5.25 16.74 -4.36
N THR A 6 -5.78 15.79 -5.12
CA THR A 6 -6.99 15.02 -4.79
C THR A 6 -6.69 13.53 -4.76
N GLY A 7 -7.40 12.77 -3.93
CA GLY A 7 -7.25 11.31 -3.90
C GLY A 7 -7.62 10.70 -2.56
N VAL A 8 -7.10 9.51 -2.30
CA VAL A 8 -7.32 8.77 -1.05
C VAL A 8 -6.00 8.24 -0.51
N ALA A 9 -5.79 8.39 0.80
CA ALA A 9 -4.71 7.78 1.55
C ALA A 9 -5.31 6.70 2.46
N LEU A 10 -4.93 5.45 2.23
CA LEU A 10 -5.34 4.30 3.05
C LEU A 10 -4.17 3.90 3.96
N VAL A 11 -4.37 3.92 5.27
CA VAL A 11 -3.32 3.61 6.25
C VAL A 11 -3.80 2.52 7.19
N GLU A 12 -3.14 1.35 7.13
CA GLU A 12 -3.44 0.22 8.01
C GLU A 12 -2.63 0.31 9.32
N VAL A 13 -3.33 0.29 10.45
CA VAL A 13 -2.76 0.30 11.80
C VAL A 13 -3.41 -0.77 12.69
N ASP A 14 -2.90 -0.96 13.90
CA ASP A 14 -3.47 -1.98 14.79
C ASP A 14 -4.85 -1.56 15.29
N GLY A 15 -4.96 -0.35 15.83
CA GLY A 15 -6.24 0.21 16.26
C GLY A 15 -6.24 1.73 16.33
N PRO A 16 -7.34 2.32 16.85
CA PRO A 16 -7.51 3.78 16.92
C PRO A 16 -6.40 4.51 17.70
N ALA A 17 -5.74 3.81 18.63
CA ALA A 17 -4.65 4.38 19.43
C ALA A 17 -3.37 4.65 18.61
N ASP A 18 -3.24 4.04 17.43
CA ASP A 18 -2.10 4.19 16.53
C ASP A 18 -2.35 5.20 15.41
N GLU A 19 -3.53 5.82 15.39
CA GLU A 19 -3.82 6.92 14.46
C GLU A 19 -2.95 8.13 14.80
N LEU A 20 -2.35 8.73 13.77
CA LEU A 20 -1.51 9.93 13.92
C LEU A 20 -2.20 11.14 13.29
N PRO A 21 -2.04 12.36 13.85
CA PRO A 21 -2.51 13.57 13.20
C PRO A 21 -1.64 13.87 11.97
N LEU A 22 -2.07 13.39 10.80
CA LEU A 22 -1.39 13.61 9.53
C LEU A 22 -1.98 14.82 8.81
N ALA A 23 -1.14 15.80 8.50
CA ALA A 23 -1.53 16.89 7.61
C ALA A 23 -1.64 16.38 6.16
N HIS A 24 -2.75 16.69 5.51
CA HIS A 24 -3.00 16.33 4.11
C HIS A 24 -3.78 17.45 3.38
N PRO A 25 -3.70 17.52 2.04
CA PRO A 25 -4.54 18.43 1.26
C PRO A 25 -6.03 18.16 1.48
N ALA A 26 -6.87 19.21 1.39
CA ALA A 26 -8.31 19.08 1.62
C ALA A 26 -9.02 18.16 0.62
N GLY A 27 -8.47 18.00 -0.59
CA GLY A 27 -8.98 17.08 -1.61
C GLY A 27 -8.54 15.63 -1.42
N VAL A 28 -7.71 15.33 -0.42
CA VAL A 28 -7.26 13.97 -0.11
C VAL A 28 -8.05 13.46 1.08
N GLU A 29 -8.71 12.33 0.92
CA GLU A 29 -9.36 11.64 2.02
C GLU A 29 -8.37 10.72 2.73
N LEU A 30 -8.18 10.89 4.05
CA LEU A 30 -7.39 9.96 4.86
C LEU A 30 -8.32 8.95 5.54
N ARG A 31 -8.12 7.65 5.24
CA ARG A 31 -8.87 6.55 5.87
C ARG A 31 -7.93 5.64 6.65
N TRP A 32 -8.24 5.49 7.94
CA TRP A 32 -7.57 4.53 8.82
C TRP A 32 -8.25 3.17 8.76
N ILE A 33 -7.45 2.12 8.59
CA ILE A 33 -7.89 0.73 8.53
C ILE A 33 -7.34 0.02 9.77
N HIS A 34 -8.22 -0.46 10.63
CA HIS A 34 -7.82 -1.03 11.92
C HIS A 34 -7.85 -2.56 11.88
N ARG A 35 -6.70 -3.20 12.06
CA ARG A 35 -6.61 -4.66 12.18
C ARG A 35 -7.41 -5.22 13.35
N SER A 36 -7.52 -4.47 14.45
CA SER A 36 -8.31 -4.85 15.63
C SER A 36 -9.80 -5.07 15.34
N ARG A 37 -10.35 -4.55 14.22
CA ARG A 37 -11.72 -4.85 13.80
C ARG A 37 -11.90 -6.27 13.25
N VAL A 38 -10.82 -6.91 12.79
CA VAL A 38 -10.81 -8.28 12.29
C VAL A 38 -9.62 -9.02 12.91
N PRO A 39 -9.74 -9.47 14.17
CA PRO A 39 -8.64 -10.13 14.88
C PRO A 39 -8.09 -11.34 14.13
N GLY A 40 -6.77 -11.50 14.11
CA GLY A 40 -6.09 -12.60 13.43
C GLY A 40 -5.93 -12.42 11.92
N THR A 41 -6.35 -11.27 11.36
CA THR A 41 -6.09 -10.96 9.95
C THR A 41 -4.60 -10.83 9.68
N VAL A 42 -4.17 -11.26 8.49
CA VAL A 42 -2.79 -11.10 8.03
C VAL A 42 -2.55 -9.60 7.76
N PRO A 43 -1.45 -9.00 8.27
CA PRO A 43 -1.14 -7.60 7.98
C PRO A 43 -1.11 -7.31 6.47
N GLY A 44 -1.73 -6.20 6.08
CA GLY A 44 -1.88 -5.79 4.69
C GLY A 44 -3.07 -6.41 3.96
N ALA A 45 -3.70 -7.47 4.48
CA ALA A 45 -4.88 -8.07 3.84
C ALA A 45 -6.09 -7.10 3.83
N LEU A 46 -6.27 -6.32 4.90
CA LEU A 46 -7.33 -5.31 4.96
C LEU A 46 -7.02 -4.13 4.03
N LEU A 47 -5.75 -3.75 3.90
CA LEU A 47 -5.32 -2.74 2.94
C LEU A 47 -5.63 -3.17 1.49
N VAL A 48 -5.30 -4.41 1.10
CA VAL A 48 -5.63 -4.96 -0.23
C VAL A 48 -7.13 -4.95 -0.47
N ALA A 49 -7.92 -5.41 0.51
CA ALA A 49 -9.38 -5.39 0.43
C ALA A 49 -9.93 -3.97 0.26
N ALA A 50 -9.39 -2.99 0.99
CA ALA A 50 -9.81 -1.60 0.90
C ALA A 50 -9.50 -0.97 -0.47
N VAL A 51 -8.33 -1.25 -1.05
CA VAL A 51 -7.98 -0.78 -2.41
C VAL A 51 -8.88 -1.45 -3.45
N SER A 52 -9.14 -2.75 -3.30
CA SER A 52 -9.99 -3.52 -4.22
C SER A 52 -11.45 -3.04 -4.24
N ALA A 53 -11.91 -2.44 -3.13
CA ALA A 53 -13.24 -1.86 -3.01
C ALA A 53 -13.34 -0.41 -3.50
N LEU A 54 -12.23 0.22 -3.88
CA LEU A 54 -12.27 1.54 -4.49
C LEU A 54 -12.85 1.45 -5.90
N GLU A 55 -13.66 2.44 -6.25
CA GLU A 55 -13.94 2.73 -7.65
C GLU A 55 -12.64 3.23 -8.29
N GLN A 56 -12.29 2.68 -9.44
CA GLN A 56 -11.14 3.14 -10.20
C GLN A 56 -11.34 4.62 -10.55
N PRO A 57 -10.43 5.53 -10.15
CA PRO A 57 -10.56 6.94 -10.47
C PRO A 57 -10.48 7.16 -11.99
N ASP A 58 -11.27 8.11 -12.48
CA ASP A 58 -11.14 8.61 -13.85
C ASP A 58 -9.84 9.41 -14.00
N GLY A 59 -9.10 9.17 -15.08
CA GLY A 59 -7.89 9.92 -15.42
C GLY A 59 -6.58 9.30 -14.93
N GLU A 60 -5.51 10.08 -14.95
CA GLU A 60 -4.17 9.64 -14.54
C GLU A 60 -4.04 9.65 -13.01
N VAL A 61 -3.50 8.55 -12.47
CA VAL A 61 -3.26 8.39 -11.03
C VAL A 61 -1.81 8.02 -10.77
N GLU A 62 -1.23 8.60 -9.72
CA GLU A 62 0.05 8.18 -9.16
C GLU A 62 -0.22 7.37 -7.88
N VAL A 63 0.44 6.22 -7.74
CA VAL A 63 0.31 5.37 -6.56
C VAL A 63 1.62 5.32 -5.79
N PHE A 64 1.51 5.53 -4.48
CA PHE A 64 2.58 5.30 -3.53
C PHE A 64 2.09 4.30 -2.48
N ALA A 65 2.60 3.07 -2.50
CA ALA A 65 2.22 2.04 -1.54
C ALA A 65 3.45 1.27 -1.03
N HIS A 66 3.52 1.17 0.29
CA HIS A 66 4.66 0.60 1.00
C HIS A 66 4.15 -0.21 2.18
N GLY A 67 4.62 -1.44 2.33
CA GLY A 67 4.12 -2.31 3.39
C GLY A 67 4.64 -3.74 3.32
N GLU A 68 3.82 -4.67 3.78
CA GLU A 68 4.12 -6.10 3.80
C GLU A 68 4.25 -6.65 2.36
N ARG A 69 5.23 -7.52 2.13
CA ARG A 69 5.60 -8.04 0.80
C ARG A 69 4.44 -8.71 0.06
N GLY A 70 3.69 -9.59 0.72
CA GLY A 70 2.51 -10.25 0.14
C GLY A 70 1.48 -9.23 -0.31
N ALA A 71 1.13 -8.29 0.57
CA ALA A 71 0.19 -7.22 0.25
C ALA A 71 0.66 -6.36 -0.94
N MET A 72 1.94 -5.98 -1.00
CA MET A 72 2.48 -5.20 -2.12
C MET A 72 2.43 -5.95 -3.45
N LYS A 73 2.62 -7.28 -3.42
CA LYS A 73 2.48 -8.12 -4.61
C LYS A 73 1.04 -8.17 -5.12
N GLU A 74 0.07 -8.29 -4.22
CA GLU A 74 -1.36 -8.29 -4.57
C GLU A 74 -1.80 -6.91 -5.09
N LEU A 75 -1.39 -5.83 -4.44
CA LEU A 75 -1.66 -4.47 -4.90
C LEU A 75 -1.05 -4.21 -6.29
N ARG A 76 0.17 -4.70 -6.56
CA ARG A 76 0.76 -4.59 -7.90
C ARG A 76 -0.14 -5.22 -8.95
N ALA A 77 -0.57 -6.47 -8.75
CA ALA A 77 -1.42 -7.17 -9.71
C ALA A 77 -2.75 -6.43 -9.94
N LEU A 78 -3.39 -5.97 -8.85
CA LEU A 78 -4.63 -5.20 -8.95
C LEU A 78 -4.45 -3.89 -9.74
N LEU A 79 -3.44 -3.09 -9.39
CA LEU A 79 -3.26 -1.75 -9.94
C LEU A 79 -2.68 -1.76 -11.35
N GLN A 80 -1.75 -2.68 -11.63
CA GLN A 80 -1.12 -2.80 -12.94
C GLN A 80 -1.99 -3.62 -13.90
N ASP A 81 -2.38 -4.84 -13.52
CA ASP A 81 -3.08 -5.75 -14.43
C ASP A 81 -4.60 -5.50 -14.43
N GLY A 82 -5.17 -5.11 -13.28
CA GLY A 82 -6.59 -4.80 -13.14
C GLY A 82 -6.94 -3.39 -13.64
N TRP A 83 -6.28 -2.36 -13.12
CA TRP A 83 -6.58 -0.96 -13.46
C TRP A 83 -5.78 -0.42 -14.65
N GLY A 84 -4.74 -1.14 -15.10
CA GLY A 84 -3.94 -0.74 -16.25
C GLY A 84 -2.97 0.42 -15.98
N ILE A 85 -2.63 0.71 -14.73
CA ILE A 85 -1.74 1.82 -14.40
C ILE A 85 -0.31 1.53 -14.88
N ASP A 86 0.29 2.50 -15.58
CA ASP A 86 1.67 2.38 -16.04
C ASP A 86 2.63 2.24 -14.86
N ARG A 87 3.62 1.34 -14.99
CA ARG A 87 4.62 1.09 -13.96
C ARG A 87 5.33 2.35 -13.48
N ARG A 88 5.52 3.36 -14.33
CA ARG A 88 6.17 4.63 -13.99
C ARG A 88 5.35 5.46 -12.99
N ALA A 89 4.04 5.23 -12.93
CA ALA A 89 3.14 5.86 -11.96
C ALA A 89 2.96 5.01 -10.69
N LEU A 90 3.63 3.85 -10.57
CA LEU A 90 3.55 2.95 -9.41
C LEU A 90 4.85 2.96 -8.61
N SER A 91 4.83 3.60 -7.44
CA SER A 91 5.84 3.44 -6.40
C SER A 91 5.39 2.37 -5.40
N LEU A 92 5.76 1.12 -5.67
CA LEU A 92 5.47 -0.03 -4.80
C LEU A 92 6.76 -0.61 -4.24
N SER A 93 6.92 -0.62 -2.91
CA SER A 93 8.05 -1.30 -2.26
C SER A 93 7.65 -2.07 -1.00
N ALA A 94 8.16 -3.30 -0.90
CA ALA A 94 7.98 -4.14 0.28
C ALA A 94 8.95 -3.68 1.37
N TYR A 95 8.44 -3.25 2.52
CA TYR A 95 9.25 -2.79 3.63
C TYR A 95 9.69 -3.93 4.54
N TRP A 96 8.82 -4.92 4.69
CA TRP A 96 9.03 -6.11 5.51
C TRP A 96 8.24 -7.30 4.93
N ALA A 97 8.46 -8.51 5.44
CA ALA A 97 7.72 -9.71 5.04
C ALA A 97 7.31 -10.54 6.26
N LEU A 98 6.03 -10.94 6.32
CA LEU A 98 5.53 -11.72 7.44
C LEU A 98 6.25 -13.07 7.55
N GLY A 99 6.65 -13.45 8.76
CA GLY A 99 7.33 -14.73 9.04
C GLY A 99 8.81 -14.77 8.64
N ARG A 100 9.41 -13.63 8.26
CA ARG A 100 10.86 -13.51 8.03
C ARG A 100 11.48 -12.50 8.99
N ALA A 101 12.62 -12.87 9.57
CA ALA A 101 13.39 -11.97 10.43
C ALA A 101 13.95 -10.77 9.61
N GLU A 102 13.82 -9.57 10.16
CA GLU A 102 14.10 -8.25 9.56
C GLU A 102 15.48 -8.17 8.88
N ASP A 103 16.54 -8.73 9.50
CA ASP A 103 17.93 -8.63 9.02
C ASP A 103 18.16 -9.31 7.66
N ARG A 104 17.43 -10.39 7.36
CA ARG A 104 17.57 -11.11 6.09
C ARG A 104 16.83 -10.38 4.96
N PHE A 105 15.76 -9.66 5.29
CA PHE A 105 14.86 -9.05 4.31
C PHE A 105 15.44 -7.79 3.65
N GLN A 106 16.10 -6.91 4.42
CA GLN A 106 16.73 -5.71 3.84
C GLN A 106 17.93 -6.07 2.95
N ALA A 107 18.63 -7.17 3.22
CA ALA A 107 19.69 -7.70 2.36
C ALA A 107 19.12 -8.28 1.05
N GLU A 108 18.01 -9.02 1.12
CA GLU A 108 17.31 -9.62 -0.03
C GLU A 108 16.71 -8.59 -1.00
N LYS A 109 16.49 -7.32 -0.58
CA LYS A 109 16.07 -6.24 -1.50
C LYS A 109 17.05 -5.99 -2.66
N ARG A 110 18.32 -6.37 -2.49
CA ARG A 110 19.36 -6.27 -3.54
C ARG A 110 19.44 -7.54 -4.40
N GLU A 111 18.65 -8.56 -4.11
CA GLU A 111 18.56 -9.81 -4.86
C GLU A 111 17.26 -9.88 -5.69
N PRO A 112 17.20 -10.68 -6.76
CA PRO A 112 16.01 -10.81 -7.61
C PRO A 112 14.73 -11.19 -6.86
N VAL A 113 14.86 -11.85 -5.69
CA VAL A 113 13.74 -12.26 -4.84
C VAL A 113 13.02 -11.09 -4.13
N GLY A 114 13.73 -9.97 -3.92
CA GLY A 114 13.22 -8.75 -3.30
C GLY A 114 12.67 -7.74 -4.31
N ALA A 115 12.88 -7.96 -5.60
CA ALA A 115 12.38 -7.10 -6.66
C ALA A 115 10.88 -7.32 -6.87
N ILE A 116 10.09 -6.26 -6.70
CA ILE A 116 8.64 -6.30 -6.98
C ILE A 116 8.37 -6.24 -8.48
N PHE A 117 9.26 -5.62 -9.24
CA PHE A 117 9.25 -5.56 -10.69
C PHE A 117 10.38 -6.43 -11.23
N ALA A 118 10.11 -7.29 -12.20
CA ALA A 118 11.19 -7.91 -12.98
C ALA A 118 11.70 -6.88 -14.00
N ASP A 119 13.00 -6.92 -14.31
CA ASP A 119 13.63 -6.13 -15.38
C ASP A 119 12.95 -6.36 -16.75
#